data_AF-A0A518HTA8-F1
#
_entry.id   AF-A0A518HTA8-F1
#
_cell.length_a   1.000
_cell.length_b   1.000
_cell.length_c   1.000
_cell.angle_alpha   90.00
_cell.angle_beta   90.00
_cell.angle_gamma   90.00
#
_symmetry.space_group_name_H-M   'P 1'
#
loop_
_entity.id
_entity.type
_entity.pdbx_description
1 polymer ?
#
loop_
_entity_poly.entity_id
_entity_poly.type
_entity_poly.pdbx_seq_one_letter_code
_entity_poly.pdbx_strand_id
1 'polypeptide(L)'
;MTLSLCLRKLIQKPWQKIDRHAEFRVFRSATLLWRVANAGRVVDRDRAFHSEGWEWEGVMSKLRVFMRVPRQRRELGSIPPLEGQDSLLLWIDELAKVLQAEARLAGLLGHGAMVGNAREFFVQRVLRTVVPPRLHFGTGVIVDANGGRSKQIDVIVYDPDFPVMETQPGQGLYPIEGVICAIEVKSQIDKPKLHQAIENCYSVTSLSPFEGAGFRPSTAVFAYDTTVKGKEAFADHVSEWIDLKNVHLEDCNRLPEMIVAGSKLGLCRGGWFHNELAGQDRKKIDKASGKHAEILFAAWEVGNPFAWLLINLLLYCTVRASESHKAAFERYLPIRQLFDRDLDGREYCYHVAQWKNRPRADDVGE
;
A
#
# COMPACT_ATOMS: atom_id res chain seq x y z
N MET A 1 9.70 22.32 34.23
CA MET A 1 8.42 22.97 33.87
C MET A 1 7.40 21.87 33.65
N THR A 2 6.41 21.74 34.53
CA THR A 2 5.33 20.75 34.40
C THR A 2 4.56 20.99 33.10
N LEU A 3 4.08 19.93 32.45
CA LEU A 3 3.39 19.99 31.14
C LEU A 3 2.24 21.04 31.13
N SER A 4 1.55 21.19 32.26
CA SER A 4 0.52 22.20 32.53
C SER A 4 1.00 23.66 32.36
N LEU A 5 2.22 23.98 32.81
CA LEU A 5 2.82 25.32 32.68
C LEU A 5 3.24 25.65 31.24
N CYS A 6 3.70 24.66 30.48
CA CYS A 6 4.00 24.82 29.05
C CYS A 6 2.72 25.08 28.24
N LEU A 7 1.65 24.32 28.49
CA LEU A 7 0.35 24.47 27.81
C LEU A 7 -0.32 25.81 28.12
N ARG A 8 -0.29 26.28 29.38
CA ARG A 8 -0.82 27.60 29.77
C ARG A 8 -0.14 28.74 29.03
N LYS A 9 1.19 28.73 28.92
CA LYS A 9 1.96 29.74 28.16
C LYS A 9 1.64 29.73 26.67
N LEU A 10 1.36 28.55 26.10
CA LEU A 10 1.03 28.38 24.69
C LEU A 10 -0.37 28.90 24.34
N ILE A 11 -1.37 28.65 25.20
CA ILE A 11 -2.77 29.03 24.96
C ILE A 11 -2.98 30.56 25.07
N GLN A 12 -2.18 31.23 25.91
CA GLN A 12 -2.22 32.68 26.13
C GLN A 12 -1.45 33.48 25.07
N LYS A 13 -0.67 32.84 24.18
CA LYS A 13 0.05 33.56 23.11
C LYS A 13 -0.92 34.05 22.03
N PRO A 14 -0.77 35.29 21.54
CA PRO A 14 -1.42 35.74 20.31
C PRO A 14 -1.00 34.84 19.15
N TRP A 15 -1.97 34.46 18.30
CA TRP A 15 -1.81 33.45 17.25
C TRP A 15 -0.61 33.69 16.31
N GLN A 16 -0.29 34.95 16.04
CA GLN A 16 0.79 35.39 15.17
C GLN A 16 2.21 35.15 15.75
N LYS A 17 2.32 34.80 17.05
CA LYS A 17 3.59 34.62 17.77
C LYS A 17 3.89 33.16 18.15
N ILE A 18 3.14 32.21 17.60
CA ILE A 18 3.30 30.77 17.84
C ILE A 18 4.29 30.20 16.80
N ASP A 19 5.44 29.72 17.26
CA ASP A 19 6.42 29.02 16.42
C ASP A 19 6.00 27.54 16.26
N ARG A 20 5.54 27.21 15.05
CA ARG A 20 4.94 25.90 14.73
C ARG A 20 5.95 24.75 14.77
N HIS A 21 7.25 25.00 14.58
CA HIS A 21 8.28 23.97 14.58
C HIS A 21 8.81 23.68 15.99
N ALA A 22 8.95 24.70 16.84
CA ALA A 22 9.46 24.55 18.20
C ALA A 22 8.42 23.94 19.17
N GLU A 23 7.14 24.24 18.99
CA GLU A 23 6.08 23.92 19.97
C GLU A 23 5.36 22.58 19.69
N PHE A 24 5.74 21.85 18.63
CA PHE A 24 5.17 20.56 18.21
C PHE A 24 5.33 19.44 19.25
N ARG A 25 6.41 19.47 20.06
CA ARG A 25 6.64 18.46 21.11
C ARG A 25 5.62 18.53 22.25
N VAL A 26 5.16 19.74 22.59
CA VAL A 26 4.15 19.95 23.65
C VAL A 26 2.78 19.41 23.20
N PHE A 27 2.45 19.56 21.92
CA PHE A 27 1.22 19.01 21.33
C PHE A 27 1.23 17.49 21.20
N ARG A 28 2.39 16.88 20.90
CA ARG A 28 2.55 15.41 20.92
C ARG A 28 2.31 14.82 22.31
N SER A 29 2.76 15.49 23.36
CA SER A 29 2.51 15.07 24.74
C SER A 29 1.03 15.19 25.13
N ALA A 30 0.31 16.21 24.63
CA ALA A 30 -1.13 16.36 24.84
C ALA A 30 -1.96 15.30 24.09
N THR A 31 -1.53 14.90 22.88
CA THR A 31 -2.16 13.78 22.14
C THR A 31 -1.83 12.42 22.74
N LEU A 32 -0.66 12.26 23.36
CA LEU A 32 -0.32 11.06 24.14
C LEU A 32 -1.18 10.96 25.41
N LEU A 33 -1.40 12.08 26.12
CA LEU A 33 -2.36 12.18 27.22
C LEU A 33 -3.79 11.84 26.77
N TRP A 34 -4.21 12.29 25.58
CA TRP A 34 -5.49 11.91 24.97
C TRP A 34 -5.59 10.41 24.68
N ARG A 35 -4.49 9.77 24.23
CA ARG A 35 -4.45 8.31 24.03
C ARG A 35 -4.50 7.54 25.35
N VAL A 36 -3.75 7.99 26.36
CA VAL A 36 -3.73 7.39 27.71
C VAL A 36 -5.10 7.51 28.39
N ALA A 37 -5.78 8.66 28.26
CA ALA A 37 -7.12 8.86 28.80
C ALA A 37 -8.21 8.03 28.08
N ASN A 38 -8.02 7.69 26.80
CA ASN A 38 -8.95 6.87 26.02
C ASN A 38 -8.64 5.36 26.05
N ALA A 39 -7.47 4.94 26.54
CA ALA A 39 -7.05 3.53 26.61
C ALA A 39 -7.62 2.75 27.82
N GLY A 40 -8.53 3.36 28.60
CA GLY A 40 -9.30 2.66 29.63
C GLY A 40 -8.95 3.09 31.05
N ARG A 41 -10.00 3.47 31.79
CA ARG A 41 -10.03 3.97 33.19
C ARG A 41 -9.92 5.48 33.38
N VAL A 42 -10.87 6.24 32.84
CA VAL A 42 -11.43 7.39 33.57
C VAL A 42 -12.95 7.40 33.33
N VAL A 43 -13.68 6.96 34.34
CA VAL A 43 -15.13 7.15 34.45
C VAL A 43 -15.31 8.60 34.86
N ASP A 44 -15.99 9.39 34.03
CA ASP A 44 -16.28 10.83 34.20
C ASP A 44 -15.22 11.81 33.66
N ARG A 45 -15.37 12.15 32.37
CA ARG A 45 -14.48 13.02 31.58
C ARG A 45 -14.50 14.49 32.02
N ASP A 46 -15.59 14.96 32.63
CA ASP A 46 -15.78 16.37 32.94
C ASP A 46 -15.20 16.78 34.30
N ARG A 47 -15.08 15.84 35.25
CA ARG A 47 -14.53 16.12 36.60
C ARG A 47 -13.03 16.39 36.62
N ALA A 48 -12.23 15.72 35.78
CA ALA A 48 -10.78 15.90 35.78
C ALA A 48 -10.37 17.30 35.30
N PHE A 49 -11.08 17.87 34.33
CA PHE A 49 -10.75 19.16 33.72
C PHE A 49 -11.37 20.37 34.44
N HIS A 50 -12.53 20.22 35.07
CA HIS A 50 -13.15 21.31 35.83
C HIS A 50 -12.38 21.69 37.11
N SER A 51 -11.65 20.75 37.73
CA SER A 51 -10.84 21.01 38.93
C SER A 51 -9.67 21.99 38.72
N GLU A 52 -9.28 22.25 37.46
CA GLU A 52 -8.24 23.22 37.11
C GLU A 52 -8.77 24.48 36.37
N GLY A 53 -10.09 24.64 36.22
CA GLY A 53 -10.70 25.85 35.63
C GLY A 53 -10.67 25.95 34.09
N TRP A 54 -10.72 24.83 33.37
CA TRP A 54 -10.65 24.81 31.91
C TRP A 54 -12.05 24.63 31.29
N GLU A 55 -12.41 25.42 30.27
CA GLU A 55 -13.56 25.14 29.39
C GLU A 55 -13.12 24.26 28.21
N TRP A 56 -13.66 23.05 28.13
CA TRP A 56 -13.30 22.01 27.14
C TRP A 56 -13.51 22.47 25.68
N GLU A 57 -14.58 23.22 25.44
CA GLU A 57 -14.90 23.84 24.14
C GLU A 57 -13.78 24.79 23.63
N GLY A 58 -13.16 25.57 24.54
CA GLY A 58 -12.10 26.52 24.21
C GLY A 58 -10.78 25.86 23.81
N VAL A 59 -10.44 24.73 24.45
CA VAL A 59 -9.24 23.94 24.11
C VAL A 59 -9.45 23.19 22.79
N MET A 60 -10.63 22.60 22.62
CA MET A 60 -10.98 21.81 21.44
C MET A 60 -11.19 22.66 20.19
N SER A 61 -11.64 23.91 20.31
CA SER A 61 -11.74 24.83 19.17
C SER A 61 -10.35 25.20 18.62
N LYS A 62 -9.39 25.53 19.50
CA LYS A 62 -7.99 25.81 19.09
C LYS A 62 -7.27 24.56 18.57
N LEU A 63 -7.49 23.39 19.20
CA LEU A 63 -6.97 22.11 18.69
C LEU A 63 -7.60 21.70 17.36
N ARG A 64 -8.90 21.93 17.14
CA ARG A 64 -9.55 21.68 15.84
C ARG A 64 -8.96 22.56 14.73
N VAL A 65 -8.51 23.77 15.04
CA VAL A 65 -7.82 24.64 14.07
C VAL A 65 -6.35 24.22 13.87
N PHE A 66 -5.67 23.69 14.89
CA PHE A 66 -4.30 23.17 14.76
C PHE A 66 -4.26 21.80 14.07
N MET A 67 -5.28 20.96 14.29
CA MET A 67 -5.53 19.69 13.60
C MET A 67 -6.23 19.86 12.26
N ARG A 68 -6.80 21.04 11.97
CA ARG A 68 -6.80 21.61 10.61
C ARG A 68 -5.35 21.97 10.24
N VAL A 69 -4.46 20.98 10.29
CA VAL A 69 -3.58 20.80 9.14
C VAL A 69 -4.55 20.85 7.98
N PRO A 70 -4.42 21.79 7.04
CA PRO A 70 -5.17 21.66 5.83
C PRO A 70 -4.89 20.23 5.36
N ARG A 71 -5.93 19.37 5.34
CA ARG A 71 -6.08 18.51 4.18
C ARG A 71 -6.30 19.48 3.01
N GLN A 72 -5.27 20.26 2.67
CA GLN A 72 -4.88 20.34 1.30
C GLN A 72 -4.68 18.86 0.96
N ARG A 73 -5.74 18.24 0.43
CA ARG A 73 -5.64 17.80 -0.96
C ARG A 73 -4.93 18.97 -1.65
N ARG A 74 -3.60 18.97 -1.61
CA ARG A 74 -2.89 19.44 -2.76
C ARG A 74 -3.39 18.43 -3.77
N GLU A 75 -4.40 18.84 -4.54
CA GLU A 75 -4.25 18.62 -5.96
C GLU A 75 -2.79 18.98 -6.20
N LEU A 76 -1.95 17.97 -6.40
CA LEU A 76 -0.63 18.21 -6.94
C LEU A 76 -0.96 18.94 -8.23
N GLY A 77 -1.03 20.28 -8.18
CA GLY A 77 -1.16 21.10 -9.37
C GLY A 77 -0.08 20.59 -10.28
N SER A 78 -0.47 20.22 -11.50
CA SER A 78 0.34 19.45 -12.44
C SER A 78 1.78 19.95 -12.40
N ILE A 79 2.62 19.22 -11.67
CA ILE A 79 4.02 19.56 -11.57
C ILE A 79 4.54 19.30 -12.98
N PRO A 80 5.10 20.32 -13.67
CA PRO A 80 5.60 20.10 -15.02
C PRO A 80 6.64 18.96 -14.97
N PRO A 81 6.59 18.01 -15.92
CA PRO A 81 7.54 16.91 -15.98
C PRO A 81 8.97 17.45 -15.87
N LEU A 82 9.79 16.86 -15.00
CA LEU A 82 11.23 17.14 -15.00
C LEU A 82 11.81 16.60 -16.34
N GLU A 83 12.62 17.40 -17.03
CA GLU A 83 13.39 16.93 -18.19
C GLU A 83 14.16 15.65 -17.78
N GLY A 84 13.83 14.52 -18.42
CA GLY A 84 14.40 13.19 -18.10
C GLY A 84 13.43 12.16 -17.50
N GLN A 85 12.17 12.51 -17.19
CA GLN A 85 11.17 11.51 -16.77
C GLN A 85 10.89 10.45 -17.85
N ASP A 86 11.01 10.82 -19.12
CA ASP A 86 10.99 9.87 -20.25
C ASP A 86 12.15 8.87 -20.18
N SER A 87 13.33 9.31 -19.71
CA SER A 87 14.50 8.43 -19.57
C SER A 87 14.31 7.37 -18.49
N LEU A 88 13.62 7.70 -17.39
CA LEU A 88 13.32 6.71 -16.35
C LEU A 88 12.28 5.70 -16.83
N LEU A 89 11.21 6.14 -17.51
CA LEU A 89 10.21 5.23 -18.05
C LEU A 89 10.84 4.26 -19.09
N LEU A 90 11.68 4.79 -19.98
CA LEU A 90 12.47 3.99 -20.92
C LEU A 90 13.39 2.99 -20.20
N TRP A 91 14.07 3.42 -19.15
CA TRP A 91 14.92 2.54 -18.36
C TRP A 91 14.14 1.39 -17.71
N ILE A 92 12.94 1.66 -17.17
CA ILE A 92 12.05 0.62 -16.62
C ILE A 92 11.60 -0.35 -17.72
N ASP A 93 11.30 0.15 -18.91
CA ASP A 93 10.94 -0.68 -20.06
C ASP A 93 12.11 -1.59 -20.49
N GLU A 94 13.35 -1.10 -20.48
CA GLU A 94 14.54 -1.92 -20.75
C GLU A 94 14.80 -2.95 -19.65
N LEU A 95 14.61 -2.60 -18.36
CA LEU A 95 14.71 -3.56 -17.26
C LEU A 95 13.70 -4.72 -17.42
N ALA A 96 12.47 -4.42 -17.84
CA ALA A 96 11.47 -5.44 -18.10
C ALA A 96 11.92 -6.40 -19.21
N LYS A 97 12.54 -5.89 -20.29
CA LYS A 97 13.09 -6.71 -21.37
C LYS A 97 14.24 -7.59 -20.91
N VAL A 98 15.15 -7.06 -20.07
CA VAL A 98 16.23 -7.85 -19.45
C VAL A 98 15.63 -8.98 -18.63
N LEU A 99 14.69 -8.68 -17.74
CA LEU A 99 14.01 -9.68 -16.90
C LEU A 99 13.37 -10.79 -17.75
N GLN A 100 12.69 -10.43 -18.85
CA GLN A 100 12.10 -11.40 -19.79
C GLN A 100 13.14 -12.22 -20.55
N ALA A 101 14.31 -11.67 -20.88
CA ALA A 101 15.40 -12.41 -21.48
C ALA A 101 15.98 -13.44 -20.50
N GLU A 102 16.21 -13.05 -19.24
CA GLU A 102 16.68 -13.96 -18.20
C GLU A 102 15.69 -15.09 -17.90
N ALA A 103 14.39 -14.78 -17.89
CA ALA A 103 13.33 -15.76 -17.72
C ALA A 103 13.33 -16.86 -18.79
N ARG A 104 13.68 -16.47 -20.03
CA ARG A 104 13.83 -17.40 -21.16
C ARG A 104 15.08 -18.27 -21.00
N LEU A 105 16.20 -17.68 -20.55
CA LEU A 105 17.41 -18.44 -20.22
C LEU A 105 17.16 -19.47 -19.12
N ALA A 106 16.47 -19.10 -18.04
CA ALA A 106 16.07 -20.05 -16.99
C ALA A 106 15.28 -21.24 -17.55
N GLY A 107 14.43 -21.01 -18.55
CA GLY A 107 13.64 -22.05 -19.21
C GLY A 107 14.48 -23.17 -19.85
N LEU A 108 15.76 -22.92 -20.15
CA LEU A 108 16.67 -23.90 -20.73
C LEU A 108 17.18 -24.95 -19.71
N LEU A 109 16.97 -24.74 -18.40
CA LEU A 109 17.43 -25.66 -17.34
C LEU A 109 16.65 -26.99 -17.28
N GLY A 110 15.51 -27.10 -17.98
CA GLY A 110 14.75 -28.33 -18.18
C GLY A 110 14.00 -28.91 -16.96
N HIS A 111 14.38 -28.54 -15.72
CA HIS A 111 13.75 -29.02 -14.48
C HIS A 111 12.93 -27.91 -13.81
N GLY A 112 11.64 -28.16 -13.56
CA GLY A 112 10.69 -27.15 -13.08
C GLY A 112 11.12 -26.39 -11.82
N ALA A 113 11.69 -27.08 -10.82
CA ALA A 113 12.19 -26.45 -9.60
C ALA A 113 13.40 -25.53 -9.85
N MET A 114 14.34 -25.96 -10.69
CA MET A 114 15.50 -25.13 -11.05
C MET A 114 15.07 -23.89 -11.86
N VAL A 115 14.09 -24.05 -12.76
CA VAL A 115 13.52 -22.93 -13.53
C VAL A 115 12.84 -21.92 -12.60
N GLY A 116 12.07 -22.40 -11.60
CA GLY A 116 11.44 -21.56 -10.58
C GLY A 116 12.46 -20.75 -9.80
N ASN A 117 13.41 -21.43 -9.16
CA ASN A 117 14.46 -20.79 -8.36
C ASN A 117 15.28 -19.77 -9.16
N ALA A 118 15.63 -20.09 -10.41
CA ALA A 118 16.36 -19.16 -11.28
C ALA A 118 15.53 -17.90 -11.59
N ARG A 119 14.23 -18.06 -11.86
CA ARG A 119 13.32 -16.96 -12.14
C ARG A 119 13.07 -16.08 -10.92
N GLU A 120 12.95 -16.66 -9.74
CA GLU A 120 12.87 -15.93 -8.47
C GLU A 120 14.15 -15.12 -8.23
N PHE A 121 15.31 -15.74 -8.45
CA PHE A 121 16.60 -15.06 -8.35
C PHE A 121 16.71 -13.87 -9.32
N PHE A 122 16.28 -14.01 -10.58
CA PHE A 122 16.32 -12.91 -11.55
C PHE A 122 15.40 -11.75 -11.18
N VAL A 123 14.19 -12.03 -10.66
CA VAL A 123 13.31 -10.98 -10.11
C VAL A 123 14.03 -10.23 -9.00
N GLN A 124 14.55 -10.93 -7.99
CA GLN A 124 15.28 -10.29 -6.89
C GLN A 124 16.47 -9.47 -7.40
N ARG A 125 17.24 -10.00 -8.35
CA ARG A 125 18.40 -9.33 -8.94
C ARG A 125 18.03 -8.00 -9.60
N VAL A 126 16.96 -7.98 -10.40
CA VAL A 126 16.47 -6.75 -11.04
C VAL A 126 15.93 -5.78 -9.99
N LEU A 127 15.11 -6.23 -9.04
CA LEU A 127 14.56 -5.36 -8.01
C LEU A 127 15.66 -4.74 -7.12
N ARG A 128 16.75 -5.47 -6.83
CA ARG A 128 17.91 -4.94 -6.08
C ARG A 128 18.60 -3.76 -6.77
N THR A 129 18.44 -3.58 -8.08
CA THR A 129 19.02 -2.43 -8.79
C THR A 129 18.27 -1.12 -8.52
N VAL A 130 17.00 -1.21 -8.07
CA VAL A 130 16.14 -0.03 -7.81
C VAL A 130 15.87 0.19 -6.33
N VAL A 131 15.83 -0.89 -5.54
CA VAL A 131 15.48 -0.82 -4.12
C VAL A 131 16.65 -0.19 -3.34
N PRO A 132 16.38 0.77 -2.44
CA PRO A 132 17.43 1.38 -1.63
C PRO A 132 18.27 0.34 -0.88
N PRO A 133 19.61 0.43 -0.87
CA PRO A 133 20.49 -0.59 -0.27
C PRO A 133 20.27 -0.88 1.22
N ARG A 134 19.59 0.03 1.94
CA ARG A 134 19.19 -0.18 3.34
C ARG A 134 18.16 -1.30 3.51
N LEU A 135 17.39 -1.60 2.46
CA LEU A 135 16.38 -2.65 2.46
C LEU A 135 16.97 -3.92 1.88
N HIS A 136 16.66 -5.04 2.50
CA HIS A 136 17.20 -6.33 2.14
C HIS A 136 16.11 -7.19 1.50
N PHE A 137 16.53 -8.27 0.83
CA PHE A 137 15.63 -9.24 0.25
C PHE A 137 15.90 -10.62 0.82
N GLY A 138 14.84 -11.42 0.93
CA GLY A 138 14.93 -12.84 1.23
C GLY A 138 13.70 -13.61 0.75
N THR A 139 13.60 -14.86 1.16
CA THR A 139 12.50 -15.79 0.91
C THR A 139 12.14 -16.49 2.23
N GLY A 140 10.90 -16.91 2.42
CA GLY A 140 10.53 -17.68 3.61
C GLY A 140 9.13 -17.37 4.12
N VAL A 141 8.93 -17.46 5.43
CA VAL A 141 7.61 -17.33 6.05
C VAL A 141 7.56 -16.05 6.87
N ILE A 142 6.48 -15.28 6.70
CA ILE A 142 6.20 -14.10 7.49
C ILE A 142 5.39 -14.52 8.71
N VAL A 143 5.72 -13.99 9.88
CA VAL A 143 5.11 -14.35 11.16
C VAL A 143 4.64 -13.12 11.92
N ASP A 144 3.63 -13.28 12.76
CA ASP A 144 3.20 -12.26 13.71
C ASP A 144 3.38 -12.70 15.18
N ALA A 145 3.24 -11.74 16.09
CA ALA A 145 3.40 -11.97 17.53
C ALA A 145 2.29 -12.86 18.15
N ASN A 146 1.18 -13.10 17.43
CA ASN A 146 0.06 -13.93 17.89
C ASN A 146 0.21 -15.39 17.42
N GLY A 147 1.34 -15.75 16.82
CA GLY A 147 1.60 -17.10 16.30
C GLY A 147 1.04 -17.31 14.89
N GLY A 148 0.54 -16.27 14.23
CA GLY A 148 0.15 -16.30 12.82
C GLY A 148 1.36 -16.53 11.92
N ARG A 149 1.15 -17.27 10.83
CA ARG A 149 2.19 -17.60 9.84
C ARG A 149 1.62 -17.52 8.43
N SER A 150 2.34 -16.87 7.52
CA SER A 150 2.02 -16.91 6.10
C SER A 150 2.40 -18.26 5.48
N LYS A 151 2.01 -18.48 4.23
CA LYS A 151 2.66 -19.46 3.36
C LYS A 151 4.10 -18.99 3.04
N GLN A 152 4.92 -19.85 2.44
CA GLN A 152 6.24 -19.45 1.96
C GLN A 152 6.09 -18.39 0.84
N ILE A 153 6.86 -17.32 0.95
CA ILE A 153 6.88 -16.19 0.02
C ILE A 153 8.23 -16.18 -0.72
N ASP A 154 8.16 -16.05 -2.04
CA ASP A 154 9.32 -16.15 -2.92
C ASP A 154 10.26 -14.93 -2.80
N VAL A 155 9.67 -13.73 -2.66
CA VAL A 155 10.44 -12.49 -2.50
C VAL A 155 9.85 -11.64 -1.37
N ILE A 156 10.64 -11.45 -0.32
CA ILE A 156 10.35 -10.60 0.83
C ILE A 156 11.33 -9.44 0.81
N VAL A 157 10.84 -8.22 0.67
CA VAL A 157 11.61 -6.99 0.87
C VAL A 157 11.40 -6.54 2.31
N TYR A 158 12.48 -6.42 3.08
CA TYR A 158 12.40 -6.16 4.51
C TYR A 158 13.42 -5.12 4.97
N ASP A 159 13.13 -4.54 6.13
CA ASP A 159 14.02 -3.63 6.84
C ASP A 159 14.88 -4.43 7.84
N PRO A 160 16.22 -4.44 7.70
CA PRO A 160 17.11 -5.21 8.55
C PRO A 160 17.22 -4.68 10.00
N ASP A 161 16.57 -3.56 10.33
CA ASP A 161 16.38 -3.14 11.73
C ASP A 161 15.49 -4.13 12.52
N PHE A 162 14.82 -5.07 11.83
CA PHE A 162 14.04 -6.15 12.43
C PHE A 162 14.81 -7.48 12.37
N PRO A 163 14.76 -8.30 13.44
CA PRO A 163 15.47 -9.58 13.45
C PRO A 163 14.86 -10.55 12.45
N VAL A 164 15.72 -11.24 11.70
CA VAL A 164 15.33 -12.35 10.82
C VAL A 164 15.85 -13.65 11.43
N MET A 165 14.98 -14.63 11.59
CA MET A 165 15.35 -15.96 12.07
C MET A 165 15.73 -16.82 10.86
N GLU A 166 16.94 -16.58 10.34
CA GLU A 166 17.46 -17.29 9.17
C GLU A 166 17.83 -18.74 9.50
N THR A 167 17.43 -19.66 8.62
CA THR A 167 17.94 -21.05 8.60
C THR A 167 19.03 -21.22 7.54
N GLN A 168 19.02 -20.37 6.52
CA GLN A 168 20.05 -20.23 5.48
C GLN A 168 20.13 -18.74 5.10
N PRO A 169 21.23 -18.27 4.48
CA PRO A 169 21.37 -16.86 4.09
C PRO A 169 20.19 -16.40 3.23
N GLY A 170 19.42 -15.43 3.71
CA GLY A 170 18.24 -14.92 3.01
C GLY A 170 17.00 -15.82 3.06
N GLN A 171 17.03 -16.96 3.76
CA GLN A 171 15.87 -17.84 3.96
C GLN A 171 15.56 -17.99 5.45
N GLY A 172 14.33 -17.62 5.86
CA GLY A 172 13.99 -17.66 7.28
C GLY A 172 12.57 -17.25 7.64
N LEU A 173 12.40 -16.89 8.90
CA LEU A 173 11.17 -16.30 9.42
C LEU A 173 11.33 -14.78 9.58
N TYR A 174 10.34 -14.05 9.07
CA TYR A 174 10.33 -12.58 9.04
C TYR A 174 9.17 -12.06 9.89
N PRO A 175 9.43 -11.26 10.94
CA PRO A 175 8.36 -10.55 11.64
C PRO A 175 7.63 -9.62 10.68
N ILE A 176 6.29 -9.67 10.65
CA ILE A 176 5.47 -8.88 9.72
C ILE A 176 5.78 -7.38 9.81
N GLU A 177 6.11 -6.87 10.98
CA GLU A 177 6.45 -5.47 11.18
C GLU A 177 7.63 -5.07 10.30
N GLY A 178 8.65 -5.93 10.16
CA GLY A 178 9.86 -5.68 9.38
C GLY A 178 9.68 -5.79 7.87
N VAL A 179 8.59 -6.39 7.40
CA VAL A 179 8.35 -6.61 5.97
C VAL A 179 7.80 -5.33 5.33
N ILE A 180 8.42 -4.90 4.23
CA ILE A 180 7.99 -3.77 3.41
C ILE A 180 7.07 -4.25 2.28
N CYS A 181 7.48 -5.30 1.57
CA CYS A 181 6.74 -5.86 0.45
C CYS A 181 6.94 -7.38 0.36
N ALA A 182 5.88 -8.11 0.02
CA ALA A 182 5.91 -9.54 -0.26
C ALA A 182 5.41 -9.80 -1.69
N ILE A 183 6.23 -10.43 -2.51
CA ILE A 183 5.93 -10.70 -3.92
C ILE A 183 5.93 -12.22 -4.15
N GLU A 184 4.80 -12.72 -4.61
CA GLU A 184 4.66 -14.09 -5.10
C GLU A 184 5.08 -14.14 -6.57
N VAL A 185 6.01 -15.03 -6.92
CA VAL A 185 6.55 -15.15 -8.27
C VAL A 185 6.04 -16.42 -8.93
N LYS A 186 5.47 -16.27 -10.13
CA LYS A 186 5.07 -17.41 -10.96
C LYS A 186 5.75 -17.34 -12.32
N SER A 187 6.15 -18.51 -12.79
CA SER A 187 6.65 -18.67 -14.15
C SER A 187 5.58 -18.33 -15.20
N GLN A 188 4.40 -18.90 -15.04
CA GLN A 188 3.25 -18.66 -15.90
C GLN A 188 1.99 -18.91 -15.07
N ILE A 189 1.00 -18.02 -15.19
CA ILE A 189 -0.26 -18.14 -14.47
C ILE A 189 -1.36 -18.71 -15.38
N ASP A 190 -2.03 -19.75 -14.88
CA ASP A 190 -3.34 -20.22 -15.30
C ASP A 190 -4.35 -19.92 -14.16
N LYS A 191 -5.64 -20.24 -14.34
CA LYS A 191 -6.66 -20.03 -13.30
C LYS A 191 -6.27 -20.59 -11.91
N PRO A 192 -5.90 -21.88 -11.75
CA PRO A 192 -5.58 -22.40 -10.42
C PRO A 192 -4.33 -21.76 -9.81
N LYS A 193 -3.29 -21.47 -10.61
CA LYS A 193 -2.10 -20.77 -10.10
C LYS A 193 -2.40 -19.32 -9.72
N LEU A 194 -3.31 -18.65 -10.42
CA LEU A 194 -3.77 -17.31 -10.06
C LEU A 194 -4.40 -17.32 -8.67
N HIS A 195 -5.34 -18.25 -8.45
CA HIS A 195 -6.00 -18.42 -7.15
C HIS A 195 -4.99 -18.72 -6.04
N GLN A 196 -4.06 -19.63 -6.28
CA GLN A 196 -2.99 -19.95 -5.32
C GLN A 196 -2.10 -18.75 -5.01
N ALA A 197 -1.73 -17.97 -6.02
CA ALA A 197 -0.89 -16.79 -5.83
C ALA A 197 -1.60 -15.71 -5.01
N ILE A 198 -2.89 -15.48 -5.28
CA ILE A 198 -3.72 -14.55 -4.48
C ILE A 198 -3.82 -15.06 -3.03
N GLU A 199 -4.04 -16.37 -2.81
CA GLU A 199 -4.07 -16.94 -1.46
C GLU A 199 -2.73 -16.79 -0.71
N ASN A 200 -1.60 -16.88 -1.41
CA ASN A 200 -0.28 -16.69 -0.80
C ASN A 200 -0.14 -15.25 -0.30
N CYS A 201 -0.46 -14.24 -1.12
CA CYS A 201 -0.50 -12.84 -0.68
C CYS A 201 -1.50 -12.63 0.46
N TYR A 202 -2.70 -13.22 0.35
CA TYR A 202 -3.74 -13.13 1.38
C TYR A 202 -3.28 -13.71 2.73
N SER A 203 -2.42 -14.75 2.72
CA SER A 203 -1.87 -15.33 3.95
C SER A 203 -0.96 -14.37 4.71
N VAL A 204 -0.32 -13.41 4.03
CA VAL A 204 0.52 -12.36 4.65
C VAL A 204 -0.37 -11.28 5.24
N THR A 205 -1.34 -10.79 4.46
CA THR A 205 -2.21 -9.68 4.88
C THR A 205 -3.22 -10.09 5.95
N SER A 206 -3.47 -11.39 6.11
CA SER A 206 -4.28 -11.96 7.20
C SER A 206 -3.57 -11.98 8.56
N LEU A 207 -2.25 -11.77 8.59
CA LEU A 207 -1.49 -11.64 9.83
C LEU A 207 -1.86 -10.33 10.55
N SER A 208 -1.51 -10.29 11.83
CA SER A 208 -1.80 -9.18 12.73
C SER A 208 -0.52 -8.43 13.14
N PRO A 209 -0.12 -7.38 12.39
CA PRO A 209 0.97 -6.52 12.83
C PRO A 209 0.65 -5.84 14.16
N PHE A 210 1.70 -5.50 14.92
CA PHE A 210 1.58 -4.71 16.15
C PHE A 210 0.69 -3.47 15.98
N GLU A 211 -0.23 -3.27 16.93
CA GLU A 211 -1.14 -2.11 17.03
C GLU A 211 -0.36 -0.82 17.32
N GLY A 212 0.30 -0.30 16.29
CA GLY A 212 1.22 0.83 16.41
C GLY A 212 2.27 0.89 15.29
N ALA A 213 2.46 -0.20 14.54
CA ALA A 213 3.35 -0.22 13.38
C ALA A 213 2.97 0.84 12.33
N GLY A 214 1.69 1.22 12.26
CA GLY A 214 1.21 2.30 11.39
C GLY A 214 1.31 1.98 9.90
N PHE A 215 1.60 0.73 9.55
CA PHE A 215 1.86 0.26 8.20
C PHE A 215 1.56 -1.24 8.09
N ARG A 216 1.12 -1.70 6.92
CA ARG A 216 0.97 -3.10 6.53
C ARG A 216 1.82 -3.35 5.28
N PRO A 217 2.52 -4.50 5.17
CA PRO A 217 3.31 -4.79 3.98
C PRO A 217 2.47 -4.74 2.71
N SER A 218 3.02 -4.18 1.63
CA SER A 218 2.43 -4.34 0.30
C SER A 218 2.55 -5.79 -0.14
N THR A 219 1.54 -6.33 -0.82
CA THR A 219 1.63 -7.66 -1.40
C THR A 219 1.31 -7.61 -2.89
N ALA A 220 2.06 -8.35 -3.70
CA ALA A 220 1.89 -8.39 -5.13
C ALA A 220 2.10 -9.80 -5.70
N VAL A 221 1.40 -10.10 -6.80
CA VAL A 221 1.67 -11.27 -7.62
C VAL A 221 2.40 -10.82 -8.87
N PHE A 222 3.51 -11.48 -9.19
CA PHE A 222 4.23 -11.28 -10.45
C PHE A 222 4.35 -12.58 -11.21
N ALA A 223 3.93 -12.57 -12.48
CA ALA A 223 4.17 -13.66 -13.39
C ALA A 223 4.72 -13.16 -14.73
N TYR A 224 5.73 -13.88 -15.22
CA TYR A 224 6.36 -13.57 -16.50
C TYR A 224 5.39 -13.68 -17.67
N ASP A 225 4.42 -14.60 -17.57
CA ASP A 225 3.44 -14.90 -18.60
C ASP A 225 2.14 -15.45 -18.01
N THR A 226 1.10 -15.59 -18.84
CA THR A 226 -0.18 -16.19 -18.47
C THR A 226 -0.86 -16.89 -19.64
N THR A 227 -1.51 -18.03 -19.36
CA THR A 227 -2.35 -18.73 -20.34
C THR A 227 -3.78 -18.19 -20.39
N VAL A 228 -4.17 -17.32 -19.44
CA VAL A 228 -5.48 -16.70 -19.39
C VAL A 228 -5.60 -15.73 -20.57
N LYS A 229 -6.62 -15.90 -21.42
CA LYS A 229 -6.80 -15.09 -22.63
C LYS A 229 -7.66 -13.87 -22.36
N GLY A 230 -7.16 -12.68 -22.71
CA GLY A 230 -7.88 -11.42 -22.54
C GLY A 230 -7.96 -10.93 -21.09
N LYS A 231 -8.26 -9.65 -20.93
CA LYS A 231 -8.43 -8.98 -19.63
C LYS A 231 -9.72 -9.42 -18.94
N GLU A 232 -10.73 -9.82 -19.71
CA GLU A 232 -12.05 -10.26 -19.27
C GLU A 232 -11.93 -11.56 -18.46
N ALA A 233 -11.39 -12.63 -19.05
CA ALA A 233 -11.24 -13.92 -18.37
C ALA A 233 -10.32 -13.81 -17.13
N PHE A 234 -9.32 -12.93 -17.18
CA PHE A 234 -8.47 -12.65 -16.03
C PHE A 234 -9.25 -11.99 -14.89
N ALA A 235 -10.07 -10.98 -15.20
CA ALA A 235 -10.93 -10.35 -14.21
C ALA A 235 -11.99 -11.31 -13.67
N ASP A 236 -12.56 -12.17 -14.51
CA ASP A 236 -13.52 -13.19 -14.10
C ASP A 236 -12.89 -14.19 -13.11
N HIS A 237 -11.66 -14.62 -13.35
CA HIS A 237 -10.97 -15.54 -12.44
C HIS A 237 -10.63 -14.90 -11.09
N VAL A 238 -10.25 -13.63 -11.06
CA VAL A 238 -10.02 -12.90 -9.80
C VAL A 238 -11.35 -12.69 -9.07
N SER A 239 -12.41 -12.30 -9.78
CA SER A 239 -13.78 -12.13 -9.26
C SER A 239 -14.28 -13.42 -8.63
N GLU A 240 -14.16 -14.54 -9.34
CA GLU A 240 -14.54 -15.86 -8.85
C GLU A 240 -13.81 -16.20 -7.56
N TRP A 241 -12.53 -15.86 -7.44
CA TRP A 241 -11.79 -16.09 -6.19
C TRP A 241 -12.32 -15.22 -5.04
N ILE A 242 -12.57 -13.93 -5.31
CA ILE A 242 -13.14 -12.98 -4.34
C ILE A 242 -14.47 -13.50 -3.81
N ASP A 243 -15.34 -13.97 -4.71
CA ASP A 243 -16.65 -14.54 -4.39
C ASP A 243 -16.51 -15.83 -3.58
N LEU A 244 -15.65 -16.76 -4.01
CA LEU A 244 -15.41 -18.04 -3.33
C LEU A 244 -14.86 -17.86 -1.92
N LYS A 245 -14.01 -16.85 -1.70
CA LYS A 245 -13.48 -16.52 -0.36
C LYS A 245 -14.37 -15.56 0.42
N ASN A 246 -15.49 -15.13 -0.18
CA ASN A 246 -16.46 -14.23 0.43
C ASN A 246 -15.77 -12.96 0.97
N VAL A 247 -14.88 -12.36 0.17
CA VAL A 247 -14.13 -11.15 0.54
C VAL A 247 -15.03 -9.94 0.40
N HIS A 248 -15.25 -9.21 1.51
CA HIS A 248 -16.07 -7.99 1.53
C HIS A 248 -15.23 -6.72 1.36
N LEU A 249 -15.88 -5.57 1.20
CA LEU A 249 -15.19 -4.28 1.15
C LEU A 249 -14.33 -4.01 2.37
N GLU A 250 -14.74 -4.47 3.55
CA GLU A 250 -13.98 -4.32 4.79
C GLU A 250 -12.68 -5.14 4.80
N ASP A 251 -12.62 -6.21 3.98
CA ASP A 251 -11.49 -7.11 3.84
C ASP A 251 -10.62 -6.78 2.61
N CYS A 252 -10.96 -5.76 1.83
CA CYS A 252 -10.28 -5.46 0.56
C CYS A 252 -8.78 -5.17 0.72
N ASN A 253 -8.38 -4.63 1.86
CA ASN A 253 -6.98 -4.40 2.21
C ASN A 253 -6.18 -5.70 2.46
N ARG A 254 -6.83 -6.87 2.36
CA ARG A 254 -6.20 -8.18 2.41
C ARG A 254 -5.90 -8.76 1.02
N LEU A 255 -6.43 -8.18 -0.04
CA LEU A 255 -6.08 -8.59 -1.40
C LEU A 255 -4.65 -8.15 -1.73
N PRO A 256 -3.94 -8.87 -2.63
CA PRO A 256 -2.75 -8.31 -3.24
C PRO A 256 -3.07 -6.98 -3.88
N GLU A 257 -2.28 -5.95 -3.62
CA GLU A 257 -2.52 -4.61 -4.18
C GLU A 257 -2.45 -4.64 -5.71
N MET A 258 -1.65 -5.55 -6.24
CA MET A 258 -1.42 -5.69 -7.66
C MET A 258 -1.16 -7.13 -8.07
N ILE A 259 -1.65 -7.48 -9.26
CA ILE A 259 -1.42 -8.76 -9.93
C ILE A 259 -0.90 -8.46 -11.33
N VAL A 260 0.35 -8.79 -11.59
CA VAL A 260 1.00 -8.65 -12.89
C VAL A 260 1.18 -10.03 -13.50
N ALA A 261 0.69 -10.25 -14.71
CA ALA A 261 0.86 -11.53 -15.41
C ALA A 261 0.93 -11.35 -16.93
N GLY A 262 2.13 -11.49 -17.52
CA GLY A 262 2.32 -11.26 -18.96
C GLY A 262 1.99 -9.82 -19.34
N SER A 263 0.97 -9.61 -20.18
CA SER A 263 0.42 -8.29 -20.54
C SER A 263 -0.64 -7.77 -19.57
N LYS A 264 -1.03 -8.54 -18.55
CA LYS A 264 -2.18 -8.22 -17.70
C LYS A 264 -1.74 -7.49 -16.46
N LEU A 265 -2.46 -6.41 -16.16
CA LEU A 265 -2.34 -5.65 -14.94
C LEU A 265 -3.66 -5.67 -14.19
N GLY A 266 -3.66 -6.24 -12.99
CA GLY A 266 -4.76 -6.17 -12.05
C GLY A 266 -4.40 -5.25 -10.88
N LEU A 267 -5.29 -4.34 -10.51
CA LEU A 267 -5.14 -3.43 -9.37
C LEU A 267 -6.30 -3.63 -8.40
N CYS A 268 -5.99 -3.89 -7.13
CA CYS A 268 -7.00 -4.05 -6.08
C CYS A 268 -7.23 -2.75 -5.30
N ARG A 269 -8.41 -2.65 -4.68
CA ARG A 269 -8.80 -1.58 -3.76
C ARG A 269 -7.87 -1.55 -2.55
N GLY A 270 -7.41 -0.36 -2.20
CA GLY A 270 -6.47 -0.13 -1.10
C GLY A 270 -5.08 0.33 -1.57
N GLY A 271 -4.73 0.12 -2.84
CA GLY A 271 -3.54 0.70 -3.47
C GLY A 271 -3.71 2.19 -3.83
N TRP A 272 -2.58 2.87 -4.08
CA TRP A 272 -2.50 4.31 -4.42
C TRP A 272 -3.40 4.69 -5.60
N PHE A 273 -3.51 3.82 -6.61
CA PHE A 273 -4.22 4.06 -7.87
C PHE A 273 -5.75 3.91 -7.82
N HIS A 274 -6.28 3.28 -6.77
CA HIS A 274 -7.72 3.07 -6.67
C HIS A 274 -8.53 4.39 -6.61
N ASN A 275 -7.93 5.44 -6.02
CA ASN A 275 -8.61 6.70 -5.77
C ASN A 275 -8.76 7.58 -7.03
N GLU A 276 -7.90 7.43 -8.04
CA GLU A 276 -7.95 8.23 -9.28
C GLU A 276 -9.01 7.67 -10.26
N LEU A 277 -9.05 6.34 -10.42
CA LEU A 277 -10.04 5.64 -11.24
C LEU A 277 -11.47 5.80 -10.72
N ALA A 278 -11.65 5.79 -9.40
CA ALA A 278 -12.96 5.96 -8.77
C ALA A 278 -13.58 7.34 -9.04
N GLY A 279 -12.78 8.34 -9.43
CA GLY A 279 -13.25 9.69 -9.78
C GLY A 279 -13.72 9.81 -11.23
N GLN A 280 -12.97 9.26 -12.19
CA GLN A 280 -13.23 9.43 -13.62
C GLN A 280 -14.51 8.69 -14.08
N ASP A 281 -14.69 7.44 -13.65
CA ASP A 281 -15.77 6.57 -14.14
C ASP A 281 -16.94 6.40 -13.14
N ARG A 282 -17.00 7.22 -12.08
CA ARG A 282 -18.00 7.08 -11.02
C ARG A 282 -19.42 6.99 -11.54
N LYS A 283 -19.79 7.87 -12.48
CA LYS A 283 -21.14 7.90 -13.08
C LYS A 283 -21.47 6.60 -13.83
N LYS A 284 -20.47 6.03 -14.52
CA LYS A 284 -20.60 4.76 -15.25
C LYS A 284 -20.81 3.60 -14.28
N ILE A 285 -20.01 3.55 -13.21
CA ILE A 285 -20.07 2.51 -12.17
C ILE A 285 -21.41 2.60 -11.41
N ASP A 286 -21.81 3.79 -10.96
CA ASP A 286 -23.07 3.98 -10.23
C ASP A 286 -24.29 3.57 -11.07
N LYS A 287 -24.25 3.81 -12.39
CA LYS A 287 -25.31 3.38 -13.32
C LYS A 287 -25.33 1.86 -13.52
N ALA A 288 -24.17 1.20 -13.56
CA ALA A 288 -24.06 -0.23 -13.81
C ALA A 288 -24.27 -1.10 -12.57
N SER A 289 -23.86 -0.60 -11.39
CA SER A 289 -23.71 -1.41 -10.17
C SER A 289 -24.43 -0.81 -8.95
N GLY A 290 -25.06 0.35 -9.10
CA GLY A 290 -25.76 1.06 -8.03
C GLY A 290 -24.85 2.03 -7.26
N LYS A 291 -25.46 3.03 -6.61
CA LYS A 291 -24.77 4.15 -5.93
C LYS A 291 -23.84 3.75 -4.77
N HIS A 292 -23.99 2.53 -4.24
CA HIS A 292 -23.21 2.01 -3.10
C HIS A 292 -22.17 0.96 -3.50
N ALA A 293 -21.99 0.73 -4.80
CA ALA A 293 -20.94 -0.15 -5.30
C ALA A 293 -19.59 0.58 -5.31
N GLU A 294 -18.56 -0.17 -4.98
CA GLU A 294 -17.18 0.26 -4.94
C GLU A 294 -16.35 -0.75 -5.73
N ILE A 295 -15.46 -0.29 -6.60
CA ILE A 295 -14.55 -1.20 -7.30
C ILE A 295 -13.66 -1.87 -6.25
N LEU A 296 -13.61 -3.20 -6.27
CA LEU A 296 -12.66 -3.98 -5.48
C LEU A 296 -11.40 -4.29 -6.28
N PHE A 297 -11.58 -4.49 -7.57
CA PHE A 297 -10.52 -4.94 -8.47
C PHE A 297 -10.81 -4.41 -9.87
N ALA A 298 -9.76 -4.03 -10.60
CA ALA A 298 -9.85 -3.71 -12.00
C ALA A 298 -8.65 -4.25 -12.77
N ALA A 299 -8.86 -4.63 -14.02
CA ALA A 299 -7.88 -5.27 -14.88
C ALA A 299 -7.78 -4.61 -16.26
N TRP A 300 -6.54 -4.42 -16.70
CA TRP A 300 -6.16 -3.89 -18.01
C TRP A 300 -5.25 -4.87 -18.74
N GLU A 301 -5.17 -4.66 -20.05
CA GLU A 301 -4.11 -5.19 -20.89
C GLU A 301 -3.15 -4.06 -21.24
N VAL A 302 -1.89 -4.18 -20.82
CA VAL A 302 -0.88 -3.12 -20.88
C VAL A 302 0.42 -3.67 -21.47
N GLY A 303 1.21 -2.78 -22.08
CA GLY A 303 2.46 -3.17 -22.76
C GLY A 303 3.56 -3.62 -21.80
N ASN A 304 3.67 -2.97 -20.63
CA ASN A 304 4.68 -3.31 -19.63
C ASN A 304 4.11 -3.23 -18.19
N PRO A 305 3.43 -4.28 -17.72
CA PRO A 305 2.89 -4.29 -16.36
C PRO A 305 3.97 -4.41 -15.29
N PHE A 306 5.20 -4.81 -15.63
CA PHE A 306 6.32 -4.81 -14.68
C PHE A 306 6.68 -3.40 -14.20
N ALA A 307 6.48 -2.38 -15.02
CA ALA A 307 6.68 -0.98 -14.62
C ALA A 307 5.80 -0.61 -13.41
N TRP A 308 4.57 -1.11 -13.38
CA TRP A 308 3.64 -0.90 -12.27
C TRP A 308 4.13 -1.57 -10.99
N LEU A 309 4.61 -2.83 -11.08
CA LEU A 309 5.24 -3.54 -9.96
C LEU A 309 6.40 -2.75 -9.37
N LEU A 310 7.26 -2.24 -10.25
CA LEU A 310 8.46 -1.50 -9.84
C LEU A 310 8.12 -0.18 -9.15
N ILE A 311 7.22 0.61 -9.73
CA ILE A 311 6.77 1.88 -9.14
C ILE A 311 6.11 1.64 -7.78
N ASN A 312 5.25 0.62 -7.68
CA ASN A 312 4.63 0.28 -6.39
C ASN A 312 5.70 -0.05 -5.34
N LEU A 313 6.64 -0.95 -5.67
CA LEU A 313 7.72 -1.30 -4.76
C LEU A 313 8.52 -0.07 -4.31
N LEU A 314 8.87 0.82 -5.25
CA LEU A 314 9.61 2.03 -4.97
C LEU A 314 8.86 2.98 -4.03
N LEU A 315 7.55 3.17 -4.22
CA LEU A 315 6.70 3.93 -3.30
C LEU A 315 6.74 3.32 -1.89
N TYR A 316 6.57 2.00 -1.78
CA TYR A 316 6.59 1.28 -0.50
C TYR A 316 7.95 1.28 0.19
N CYS A 317 9.06 1.35 -0.56
CA CYS A 317 10.40 1.51 0.02
C CYS A 317 10.53 2.79 0.86
N THR A 318 9.70 3.81 0.59
CA THR A 318 9.69 5.08 1.31
C THR A 318 8.66 5.15 2.43
N VAL A 319 7.91 4.07 2.71
CA VAL A 319 6.76 4.13 3.63
C VAL A 319 7.13 4.57 5.05
N ARG A 320 8.34 4.22 5.49
CA ARG A 320 8.93 4.61 6.79
C ARG A 320 9.73 5.91 6.76
N ALA A 321 9.92 6.51 5.57
CA ALA A 321 10.63 7.77 5.43
C ALA A 321 9.78 8.96 5.89
N SER A 322 10.41 10.11 6.09
CA SER A 322 9.67 11.35 6.37
C SER A 322 8.81 11.77 5.18
N GLU A 323 7.72 12.50 5.44
CA GLU A 323 6.84 13.02 4.38
C GLU A 323 7.59 13.88 3.34
N SER A 324 8.59 14.64 3.78
CA SER A 324 9.47 15.39 2.89
C SER A 324 10.30 14.50 1.96
N HIS A 325 10.78 13.37 2.46
CA HIS A 325 11.54 12.39 1.67
C HIS A 325 10.63 11.72 0.64
N LYS A 326 9.44 11.27 1.06
CA LYS A 326 8.43 10.66 0.17
C LYS A 326 8.07 11.61 -0.97
N ALA A 327 7.72 12.86 -0.64
CA ALA A 327 7.35 13.87 -1.62
C ALA A 327 8.50 14.26 -2.58
N ALA A 328 9.75 14.19 -2.11
CA ALA A 328 10.91 14.39 -2.98
C ALA A 328 11.10 13.20 -3.93
N PHE A 329 10.95 11.97 -3.43
CA PHE A 329 11.11 10.74 -4.19
C PHE A 329 10.04 10.57 -5.27
N GLU A 330 8.77 10.81 -4.93
CA GLU A 330 7.64 10.72 -5.86
C GLU A 330 7.79 11.60 -7.11
N ARG A 331 8.51 12.73 -7.01
CA ARG A 331 8.75 13.64 -8.16
C ARG A 331 9.61 13.03 -9.25
N TYR A 332 10.43 12.03 -8.91
CA TYR A 332 11.26 11.35 -9.88
C TYR A 332 10.52 10.21 -10.58
N LEU A 333 9.41 9.72 -10.01
CA LEU A 333 8.69 8.57 -10.55
C LEU A 333 7.76 9.01 -11.70
N PRO A 334 7.70 8.29 -12.83
CA PRO A 334 6.90 8.65 -13.99
C PRO A 334 5.44 8.18 -13.82
N ILE A 335 4.86 8.38 -12.64
CA ILE A 335 3.53 7.85 -12.25
C ILE A 335 2.46 8.34 -13.21
N ARG A 336 2.46 9.65 -13.50
CA ARG A 336 1.44 10.26 -14.38
C ARG A 336 1.61 9.80 -15.82
N GLN A 337 2.83 9.75 -16.33
CA GLN A 337 3.11 9.24 -17.68
C GLN A 337 2.69 7.79 -17.83
N LEU A 338 2.98 6.95 -16.82
CA LEU A 338 2.60 5.55 -16.83
C LEU A 338 1.07 5.39 -16.80
N PHE A 339 0.38 6.18 -15.97
CA PHE A 339 -1.09 6.23 -15.94
C PHE A 339 -1.68 6.64 -17.29
N ASP A 340 -1.21 7.74 -17.87
CA ASP A 340 -1.69 8.26 -19.15
C ASP A 340 -1.43 7.27 -20.30
N ARG A 341 -0.30 6.54 -20.26
CA ARG A 341 0.06 5.54 -21.27
C ARG A 341 -0.85 4.30 -21.19
N ASP A 342 -1.00 3.75 -19.98
CA ASP A 342 -1.50 2.39 -19.77
C ASP A 342 -2.96 2.33 -19.29
N LEU A 343 -3.48 3.37 -18.62
CA LEU A 343 -4.80 3.34 -17.98
C LEU A 343 -5.78 4.42 -18.46
N ASP A 344 -5.34 5.66 -18.65
CA ASP A 344 -6.24 6.79 -18.93
C ASP A 344 -7.00 6.59 -20.26
N GLY A 345 -8.34 6.63 -20.19
CA GLY A 345 -9.21 6.37 -21.34
C GLY A 345 -9.12 4.95 -21.93
N ARG A 346 -8.41 4.01 -21.27
CA ARG A 346 -8.31 2.62 -21.73
C ARG A 346 -9.46 1.78 -21.23
N GLU A 347 -9.83 0.77 -22.01
CA GLU A 347 -10.83 -0.21 -21.57
C GLU A 347 -10.27 -1.14 -20.48
N TYR A 348 -11.10 -1.40 -19.48
CA TYR A 348 -10.78 -2.32 -18.38
C TYR A 348 -12.01 -3.11 -17.94
N CYS A 349 -11.73 -4.24 -17.31
CA CYS A 349 -12.73 -5.06 -16.63
C CYS A 349 -12.63 -4.81 -15.14
N TYR A 350 -13.74 -4.91 -14.40
CA TYR A 350 -13.73 -4.63 -12.97
C TYR A 350 -14.69 -5.51 -12.20
N HIS A 351 -14.38 -5.71 -10.92
CA HIS A 351 -15.24 -6.33 -9.93
C HIS A 351 -15.64 -5.28 -8.89
N VAL A 352 -16.90 -5.25 -8.52
CA VAL A 352 -17.44 -4.34 -7.49
C VAL A 352 -17.92 -5.12 -6.29
N ALA A 353 -17.85 -4.52 -5.12
CA ALA A 353 -18.61 -4.97 -3.96
C ALA A 353 -19.47 -3.85 -3.38
N GLN A 354 -20.50 -4.24 -2.63
CA GLN A 354 -21.39 -3.34 -1.94
C GLN A 354 -21.10 -3.33 -0.43
N TRP A 355 -21.34 -2.19 0.21
CA TRP A 355 -21.23 -2.08 1.67
C TRP A 355 -22.34 -2.90 2.32
N LYS A 356 -21.98 -3.76 3.29
CA LYS A 356 -22.98 -4.57 3.99
C LYS A 356 -23.88 -3.76 4.91
N ASN A 357 -23.40 -2.65 5.52
CA ASN A 357 -24.16 -1.88 6.53
C ASN A 357 -23.63 -0.45 6.80
N ARG A 358 -23.41 0.39 5.77
CA ARG A 358 -23.10 1.82 5.98
C ARG A 358 -23.81 2.72 4.97
N PRO A 359 -24.52 3.78 5.39
CA PRO A 359 -24.70 4.97 4.55
C PRO A 359 -23.32 5.59 4.28
N ARG A 360 -23.14 6.22 3.12
CA ARG A 360 -21.90 6.96 2.83
C ARG A 360 -21.66 8.06 3.88
N ALA A 361 -20.41 8.53 3.97
CA ALA A 361 -20.10 9.77 4.68
C ALA A 361 -20.91 10.98 4.13
N ASP A 362 -21.28 10.90 2.86
CA ASP A 362 -22.13 11.83 2.10
C ASP A 362 -23.64 11.59 2.27
N ASP A 363 -24.07 10.47 2.87
CA ASP A 363 -25.46 10.22 3.26
C ASP A 363 -25.78 10.73 4.68
N VAL A 364 -24.76 11.19 5.42
CA VAL A 364 -24.95 11.98 6.64
C VAL A 364 -25.13 13.43 6.19
N GLY A 365 -26.39 13.82 5.99
CA GLY A 365 -26.76 15.16 5.51
C GLY A 365 -26.18 16.32 6.32
N GLU A 366 -26.23 17.49 5.69
CA GLU A 366 -25.91 18.83 6.22
C GLU A 366 -26.40 19.09 7.66
#